data_AF-A0A7V9ID09-F1
#
_entry.id   AF-A0A7V9ID09-F1
#
_cell.length_a   1.000
_cell.length_b   1.000
_cell.length_c   1.000
_cell.angle_alpha   90.00
_cell.angle_beta   90.00
_cell.angle_gamma   90.00
#
_symmetry.space_group_name_H-M   'P 1'
#
loop_
_entity.id
_entity.type
_entity.pdbx_description
1 polymer ?
#
loop_
_entity_poly.entity_id
_entity_poly.type
_entity_poly.pdbx_seq_one_letter_code
_entity_poly.pdbx_strand_id
1 'polypeptide(L)'
;MILDVFLKLSRIAVRRSVAQQLCDAGLVSLNGTPAKSSKEVSVGDELQITKGPLTRTYRIEKVPSAKQVSRSESGTLYTLISENSDDGAI
;
A
#
# COMPACT_ATOMS: atom_id res chain seq x y z
N MET A 1 10.52 7.86 -1.55
CA MET A 1 9.50 7.77 -2.64
C MET A 1 8.12 8.02 -2.03
N ILE A 2 7.19 8.71 -2.70
CA ILE A 2 5.86 8.99 -2.10
C ILE A 2 4.90 7.80 -2.17
N LEU A 3 4.03 7.69 -1.17
CA LEU A 3 3.12 6.56 -0.94
C LEU A 3 2.16 6.32 -2.11
N ASP A 4 1.56 7.36 -2.68
CA ASP A 4 0.61 7.20 -3.80
C ASP A 4 1.27 6.68 -5.09
N VAL A 5 2.54 7.06 -5.32
CA VAL A 5 3.32 6.52 -6.44
C VAL A 5 3.67 5.08 -6.16
N PHE A 6 4.05 4.76 -4.92
CA PHE A 6 4.39 3.40 -4.52
C PHE A 6 3.21 2.45 -4.75
N LEU A 7 2.02 2.79 -4.24
CA LEU A 7 0.78 2.04 -4.43
C LEU A 7 0.46 1.76 -5.91
N LYS A 8 0.74 2.72 -6.80
CA LYS A 8 0.55 2.57 -8.25
C LYS A 8 1.62 1.68 -8.89
N LEU A 9 2.87 1.79 -8.44
CA LEU A 9 3.99 1.01 -8.98
C LEU A 9 3.96 -0.45 -8.52
N SER A 10 3.56 -0.69 -7.27
CA SER A 10 3.32 -2.02 -6.70
C SER A 10 2.05 -2.68 -7.24
N ARG A 11 1.27 -1.97 -8.07
CA ARG A 11 -0.02 -2.42 -8.64
C ARG A 11 -1.09 -2.73 -7.58
N ILE A 12 -0.89 -2.27 -6.34
CA ILE A 12 -1.89 -2.36 -5.28
C ILE A 12 -3.07 -1.43 -5.60
N ALA A 13 -2.77 -0.21 -6.07
CA ALA A 13 -3.76 0.72 -6.59
C ALA A 13 -3.66 0.81 -8.12
N VAL A 14 -4.81 0.71 -8.78
CA VAL A 14 -4.89 0.76 -10.25
C VAL A 14 -4.55 2.17 -10.79
N ARG A 15 -4.87 3.23 -10.04
CA ARG A 15 -4.65 4.64 -10.43
C ARG A 15 -4.17 5.47 -9.24
N ARG A 16 -3.41 6.55 -9.53
CA ARG A 16 -2.98 7.57 -8.55
C ARG A 16 -4.16 8.13 -7.74
N SER A 17 -5.26 8.48 -8.41
CA SER A 17 -6.45 9.01 -7.75
C SER A 17 -7.12 8.02 -6.80
N VAL A 18 -7.00 6.70 -7.04
CA VAL A 18 -7.51 5.68 -6.11
C VAL A 18 -6.62 5.62 -4.88
N ALA A 19 -5.29 5.61 -5.06
CA ALA A 19 -4.35 5.66 -3.94
C ALA A 19 -4.56 6.90 -3.06
N GLN A 20 -4.80 8.07 -3.68
CA GLN A 20 -5.11 9.31 -2.96
C GLN A 20 -6.40 9.20 -2.16
N GLN A 21 -7.49 8.70 -2.75
CA GLN A 21 -8.77 8.52 -2.05
C GLN A 21 -8.66 7.55 -0.87
N LEU A 22 -7.89 6.47 -1.00
CA LEU A 22 -7.67 5.53 0.11
C LEU A 22 -6.90 6.19 1.27
N CYS A 23 -5.87 6.99 0.96
CA CYS A 23 -5.14 7.73 1.99
C CYS A 23 -6.01 8.82 2.65
N ASP A 24 -6.83 9.52 1.87
CA ASP A 24 -7.73 10.58 2.34
C ASP A 24 -8.84 10.04 3.23
N ALA A 25 -9.39 8.87 2.87
CA ALA A 25 -10.36 8.13 3.67
C ALA A 25 -9.76 7.49 4.95
N GLY A 26 -8.45 7.62 5.19
CA GLY A 26 -7.78 6.99 6.33
C GLY A 26 -7.69 5.47 6.25
N LEU A 27 -7.91 4.90 5.05
CA LEU A 27 -7.87 3.46 4.80
C LEU A 27 -6.45 2.93 4.57
N VAL A 28 -5.46 3.82 4.47
CA VAL A 28 -4.05 3.47 4.34
C VAL A 28 -3.31 3.93 5.58
N SER A 29 -2.68 2.97 6.25
CA SER A 29 -1.82 3.22 7.40
C SER A 29 -0.41 2.71 7.13
N LEU A 30 0.58 3.48 7.59
CA LEU A 30 1.99 3.15 7.50
C LEU A 30 2.55 3.07 8.92
N ASN A 31 3.14 1.92 9.28
CA ASN A 31 3.60 1.63 10.63
C ASN A 31 2.49 1.86 11.69
N GLY A 32 1.26 1.41 11.38
CA GLY A 32 0.10 1.57 12.27
C GLY A 32 -0.46 3.00 12.37
N THR A 33 0.10 3.96 11.64
CA THR A 33 -0.36 5.36 11.66
C THR A 33 -0.99 5.74 10.31
N PRO A 34 -2.16 6.41 10.27
CA PRO A 34 -2.77 6.84 9.01
C PRO A 34 -1.83 7.75 8.24
N ALA A 35 -1.54 7.38 7.00
CA ALA A 35 -0.53 8.05 6.18
C ALA A 35 -1.19 8.85 5.05
N LYS A 36 -0.76 10.11 4.89
CA LYS A 36 -1.17 10.92 3.73
C LYS A 36 -0.54 10.38 2.45
N SER A 37 -1.19 10.62 1.32
CA SER A 37 -0.70 10.25 -0.01
C SER A 37 0.73 10.77 -0.30
N SER A 38 1.08 11.96 0.23
CA SER A 38 2.42 12.56 0.10
C SER A 38 3.45 12.05 1.12
N LYS A 39 3.12 11.08 1.97
CA LYS A 39 4.07 10.50 2.93
C LYS A 39 5.16 9.73 2.17
N GLU A 40 6.40 9.81 2.64
CA GLU A 40 7.47 8.97 2.11
C GLU A 40 7.40 7.55 2.67
N VAL A 41 7.65 6.58 1.78
CA VAL A 41 7.81 5.17 2.11
C VAL A 41 9.28 4.79 2.13
N SER A 42 9.66 3.97 3.10
CA SER A 42 10.99 3.40 3.28
C SER A 42 10.93 1.88 3.24
N VAL A 43 12.08 1.26 2.99
CA VAL A 43 12.20 -0.20 3.11
C VAL A 43 12.01 -0.60 4.57
N GLY A 44 11.23 -1.65 4.79
CA GLY A 44 10.85 -2.14 6.12
C GLY A 44 9.56 -1.53 6.67
N ASP A 45 8.98 -0.52 6.02
CA ASP A 45 7.70 0.05 6.43
C ASP A 45 6.57 -0.98 6.27
N GLU A 46 5.64 -0.96 7.21
CA GLU A 46 4.44 -1.79 7.19
C GLU A 46 3.24 -0.98 6.71
N LEU A 47 2.74 -1.35 5.53
CA LEU A 47 1.63 -0.71 4.85
C LEU A 47 0.35 -1.54 5.05
N GLN A 48 -0.57 -1.00 5.85
CA GLN A 48 -1.89 -1.57 6.01
C GLN A 48 -2.90 -0.85 5.11
N ILE A 49 -3.70 -1.62 4.39
CA ILE A 49 -4.72 -1.12 3.48
C ILE A 49 -6.03 -1.82 3.79
N THR A 50 -7.04 -1.03 4.12
CA THR A 50 -8.40 -1.51 4.36
C THR A 50 -9.27 -1.16 3.16
N LYS A 51 -9.98 -2.14 2.62
CA LYS A 51 -10.88 -1.97 1.48
C LYS A 51 -12.18 -2.71 1.76
N GLY A 52 -13.17 -1.97 2.27
CA GLY A 52 -14.42 -2.55 2.75
C GLY A 52 -14.14 -3.49 3.92
N PRO A 53 -14.60 -4.75 3.89
CA PRO A 53 -14.34 -5.73 4.96
C PRO A 53 -12.91 -6.28 4.94
N LEU A 54 -12.15 -6.07 3.87
CA LEU A 54 -10.84 -6.69 3.71
C LEU A 54 -9.73 -5.75 4.16
N THR A 55 -8.97 -6.13 5.18
CA THR A 55 -7.74 -5.45 5.60
C THR A 55 -6.53 -6.30 5.24
N ARG A 56 -5.62 -5.71 4.46
CA ARG A 56 -4.37 -6.34 4.04
C ARG A 56 -3.19 -5.55 4.56
N THR A 57 -2.25 -6.25 5.17
CA THR A 57 -1.01 -5.70 5.69
C THR A 57 0.14 -6.20 4.82
N TYR A 58 0.87 -5.25 4.25
CA TYR A 58 1.99 -5.48 3.37
C TYR A 58 3.26 -4.90 3.99
N ARG A 59 4.37 -5.61 3.92
CA ARG A 59 5.68 -5.07 4.28
C ARG A 59 6.42 -4.65 3.03
N ILE A 60 7.00 -3.45 3.05
CA ILE A 60 7.80 -2.93 1.95
C ILE A 60 9.19 -3.56 2.03
N GLU A 61 9.51 -4.43 1.08
CA GLU A 61 10.83 -5.06 0.99
C GLU A 61 11.80 -4.22 0.14
N LYS A 62 11.28 -3.51 -0.85
CA LYS A 62 12.10 -2.72 -1.77
C LYS A 62 11.34 -1.48 -2.23
N VAL A 63 11.98 -0.32 -2.10
CA VAL A 63 11.47 0.94 -2.65
C VAL A 63 12.25 1.22 -3.94
N PRO A 64 11.62 1.15 -5.12
CA PRO A 64 12.30 1.43 -6.37
C PRO A 64 12.61 2.92 -6.47
N SER A 65 13.87 3.26 -6.76
CA SER A 65 14.26 4.65 -7.06
C SER A 65 13.77 5.11 -8.44
N ALA A 66 13.42 4.17 -9.32
CA ALA A 66 12.93 4.43 -10.67
C ALA A 66 11.41 4.74 -10.69
N LYS A 67 11.00 5.67 -11.55
CA LYS A 67 9.58 6.02 -11.79
C LYS A 67 8.77 4.94 -12.53
N GLN A 68 9.43 3.87 -12.97
CA GLN A 68 8.84 2.74 -13.67
C GLN A 68 9.45 1.45 -13.15
N VAL A 69 8.61 0.44 -12.92
CA VAL A 69 9.03 -0.91 -12.51
C VAL A 69 8.43 -1.91 -13.49
N SER A 70 9.26 -2.84 -13.95
CA SER A 70 8.82 -3.94 -14.80
C SER A 70 7.86 -4.86 -14.04
N ARG A 71 7.02 -5.60 -14.77
CA ARG A 71 6.04 -6.52 -14.18
C ARG A 71 6.68 -7.52 -13.20
N SER A 72 7.86 -8.05 -13.54
CA SER A 72 8.60 -8.97 -12.68
C SER A 72 9.04 -8.34 -11.36
N GLU A 73 9.48 -7.08 -11.40
CA GLU A 73 9.93 -6.37 -10.19
C GLU A 73 8.75 -5.91 -9.32
N SER A 74 7.58 -5.61 -9.90
CA SER A 74 6.45 -5.09 -9.10
C SER A 74 5.99 -6.06 -7.99
N GLY A 75 6.15 -7.37 -8.19
CA GLY A 75 5.82 -8.39 -7.19
C GLY A 75 6.89 -8.59 -6.12
N THR A 76 8.10 -8.06 -6.30
CA THR A 76 9.20 -8.17 -5.32
C THR A 76 9.35 -6.93 -4.45
N LEU A 77 8.50 -5.91 -4.65
CA LEU A 77 8.55 -4.67 -3.89
C LEU A 77 7.98 -4.81 -2.48
N TYR A 78 7.06 -5.75 -2.28
CA TYR A 78 6.37 -5.94 -1.01
C TYR A 78 6.01 -7.39 -0.77
N THR A 79 5.82 -7.72 0.50
CA THR A 79 5.36 -9.04 0.95
C THR A 79 4.03 -8.87 1.67
N LEU A 80 3.04 -9.70 1.37
CA LEU A 80 1.80 -9.75 2.15
C LEU A 80 2.10 -10.44 3.49
N ILE A 81 1.95 -9.70 4.58
CA ILE A 81 2.15 -10.18 5.95
C ILE A 81 0.88 -10.80 6.50
N SER A 82 -0.27 -10.17 6.25
CA SER A 82 -1.56 -10.66 6.71
C SER A 82 -2.71 -10.14 5.86
N GLU A 83 -3.74 -10.94 5.74
CA GLU A 83 -5.02 -10.58 5.14
C GLU A 83 -6.11 -10.98 6.14
N ASN A 84 -6.86 -10.00 6.62
CA ASN A 84 -8.02 -10.21 7.46
C ASN A 84 -9.26 -9.79 6.66
N SER A 85 -10.19 -10.71 6.47
CA SER A 85 -11.53 -10.36 6.01
C SER A 85 -12.38 -10.23 7.26
N ASP A 86 -12.65 -8.99 7.69
CA ASP A 86 -13.69 -8.67 8.67
C ASP A 86 -15.06 -8.81 7.98
N ASP A 87 -15.35 -10.03 7.52
CA ASP A 87 -16.70 -10.42 7.18
C ASP A 87 -17.36 -10.72 8.51
N GLY A 88 -18.03 -9.70 9.06
CA GLY A 88 -18.82 -9.83 10.27
C GLY A 88 -19.85 -10.93 10.09
N ALA A 89 -19.50 -12.13 10.56
CA ALA A 89 -20.44 -13.21 10.76
C ALA A 89 -21.45 -12.76 11.81
N ILE A 90 -22.61 -12.34 11.31
CA ILE A 90 -23.87 -12.25 12.06
C ILE A 90 -24.52 -13.63 12.17
#